data_AF-A0A699XWN9-F1
#
_entry.id   AF-A0A699XWN9-F1
#
_cell.length_a   1.000
_cell.length_b   1.000
_cell.length_c   1.000
_cell.angle_alpha   90.00
_cell.angle_beta   90.00
_cell.angle_gamma   90.00
#
_symmetry.space_group_name_H-M   'P 1'
#
loop_
_entity.id
_entity.type
_entity.pdbx_description
1 polymer ?
#
loop_
_entity_poly.entity_id
_entity_poly.type
_entity_poly.pdbx_seq_one_letter_code
_entity_poly.pdbx_strand_id
1 'polypeptide(L)' 'MTDKYCPRNENGKLEMEIWELKVKGTDLASYTKRFQELALLCGRMFSEESDKVEKHVGGLPDMIHGSVVASKPKTMQEA' A
#
# COMPACT_ATOMS: atom_id res chain seq x y z
N MET A 1 -33.20 -3.32 -7.30
CA MET A 1 -32.68 -2.68 -6.07
C MET A 1 -31.18 -2.55 -6.21
N THR A 2 -30.69 -1.32 -6.04
CA THR A 2 -29.30 -0.94 -5.72
C THR A 2 -28.18 -1.48 -6.62
N ASP A 3 -28.18 -1.10 -7.90
CA ASP A 3 -26.91 -0.79 -8.56
C ASP A 3 -26.59 0.67 -8.25
N LYS A 4 -26.20 0.92 -6.99
CA LYS A 4 -25.82 2.25 -6.54
C LYS A 4 -24.41 2.50 -7.07
N TYR A 5 -24.36 3.21 -8.19
CA TYR A 5 -23.25 4.04 -8.66
C TYR A 5 -22.05 4.04 -7.70
N CYS A 6 -21.10 3.14 -7.91
CA CYS A 6 -19.79 3.24 -7.30
C CYS A 6 -19.05 4.27 -8.16
N PRO A 7 -18.80 5.50 -7.68
CA PRO A 7 -18.12 6.50 -8.49
C PRO A 7 -16.72 5.95 -8.77
N ARG A 8 -16.46 5.59 -10.02
CA ARG A 8 -15.14 5.15 -10.50
C ARG A 8 -14.01 6.12 -10.07
N ASN A 9 -14.39 7.35 -9.76
CA ASN A 9 -13.56 8.44 -9.26
C ASN A 9 -13.04 8.25 -7.82
N GLU A 10 -13.74 7.55 -6.93
CA GLU A 10 -13.30 7.36 -5.55
C GLU A 10 -12.16 6.34 -5.46
N ASN A 11 -12.27 5.23 -6.20
CA ASN A 11 -11.19 4.25 -6.32
C ASN A 11 -9.94 4.89 -6.93
N GLY A 12 -10.08 5.67 -8.00
CA GLY A 12 -8.93 6.35 -8.61
C GLY A 12 -8.23 7.35 -7.68
N LYS A 13 -8.96 7.97 -6.75
CA LYS A 13 -8.37 8.87 -5.74
C LYS A 13 -7.56 8.09 -4.69
N LEU A 14 -8.11 6.98 -4.21
CA LEU A 14 -7.44 6.10 -3.25
C LEU A 14 -6.21 5.42 -3.87
N GLU A 15 -6.30 4.99 -5.13
CA GLU A 15 -5.16 4.47 -5.90
C GLU A 15 -4.04 5.51 -5.98
N MET A 16 -4.37 6.76 -6.31
CA MET A 16 -3.40 7.85 -6.36
C MET A 16 -2.79 8.15 -4.98
N GLU A 17 -3.58 8.11 -3.91
CA GLU A 17 -3.09 8.28 -2.54
C GLU A 17 -2.12 7.17 -2.13
N ILE A 18 -2.38 5.90 -2.49
CA ILE A 18 -1.43 4.78 -2.33
C ILE A 18 -0.16 5.02 -3.12
N TRP A 19 -0.27 5.49 -4.38
CA TRP A 19 0.89 5.73 -5.23
C TRP A 19 1.82 6.81 -4.69
N GLU A 20 1.24 7.88 -4.13
CA GLU A 20 1.92 9.01 -3.50
C GLU A 20 2.30 8.73 -2.03
N LEU A 21 1.86 7.62 -1.45
CA LEU A 21 2.14 7.27 -0.06
C LEU A 21 3.64 6.97 0.11
N LYS A 22 4.32 7.81 0.88
CA LYS A 22 5.71 7.64 1.28
C LYS A 22 5.84 7.81 2.78
N VAL A 23 6.81 7.12 3.38
CA VAL A 23 7.15 7.33 4.79
C VAL A 23 7.61 8.78 4.97
N LYS A 24 6.88 9.56 5.76
CA LYS A 24 7.28 10.92 6.15
C LYS A 24 7.98 10.85 7.51
N GLY A 25 9.30 10.96 7.51
CA GLY A 25 10.11 10.91 8.74
C GLY A 25 10.42 9.48 9.19
N THR A 26 10.23 9.21 10.48
CA THR A 26 10.54 7.89 11.10
C THR A 26 9.29 7.07 11.41
N ASP A 27 8.09 7.58 11.13
CA ASP A 27 6.85 6.92 11.55
C ASP A 27 6.40 5.85 10.54
N LEU A 28 7.14 4.74 10.56
CA LEU A 28 6.85 3.56 9.73
C LEU A 28 5.51 2.92 10.11
N ALA A 29 5.15 2.91 11.40
CA ALA A 29 3.92 2.30 11.89
C ALA A 29 2.66 2.98 11.32
N SER A 30 2.61 4.32 11.28
CA SER A 30 1.49 5.04 10.66
C SER A 30 1.46 4.84 9.16
N TYR A 31 2.62 4.75 8.50
CA TYR A 31 2.69 4.43 7.07
C TYR A 31 2.11 3.04 6.77
N THR A 32 2.58 2.00 7.45
CA THR A 32 2.10 0.62 7.25
C THR A 32 0.62 0.49 7.56
N LYS A 33 0.14 1.09 8.66
CA LYS A 33 -1.28 1.11 8.98
C LYS A 33 -2.11 1.76 7.88
N ARG A 34 -1.70 2.94 7.41
CA ARG A 34 -2.43 3.68 6.38
C ARG A 34 -2.40 2.97 5.03
N PHE A 35 -1.28 2.33 4.69
CA PHE A 35 -1.18 1.49 3.50
C PHE A 35 -2.14 0.30 3.57
N GLN A 36 -2.23 -0.39 4.70
CA GLN A 36 -3.15 -1.51 4.90
C GLN A 36 -4.62 -1.07 4.78
N GLU A 37 -4.99 0.07 5.39
CA GLU A 37 -6.35 0.63 5.28
C GLU A 37 -6.69 0.97 3.83
N LEU A 38 -5.78 1.64 3.11
CA LEU A 38 -5.99 1.98 1.71
C LEU A 38 -6.03 0.73 0.82
N ALA A 39 -5.17 -0.27 1.04
CA ALA A 39 -5.15 -1.50 0.27
C ALA A 39 -6.44 -2.34 0.49
N LEU A 40 -7.02 -2.28 1.68
CA LEU A 40 -8.31 -2.90 1.98
C LEU A 40 -9.46 -2.20 1.25
N LEU A 41 -9.44 -0.87 1.21
CA LEU A 41 -10.42 -0.06 0.47
C LEU A 41 -10.27 -0.24 -1.05
N CYS A 42 -9.03 -0.33 -1.54
CA CYS A 42 -8.67 -0.59 -2.93
C CYS A 42 -8.46 -2.08 -3.23
N GLY A 43 -9.41 -2.93 -2.83
CA GLY A 43 -9.29 -4.39 -3.02
C GLY A 43 -9.13 -4.88 -4.47
N ARG A 44 -9.33 -4.01 -5.48
CA ARG A 44 -9.06 -4.30 -6.91
C ARG A 44 -7.69 -3.86 -7.41
N MET A 45 -6.95 -3.06 -6.63
CA MET A 45 -5.69 -2.46 -7.07
C MET A 45 -4.54 -3.47 -7.05
N PHE A 46 -4.59 -4.45 -6.17
CA PHE A 46 -3.57 -5.48 -6.02
C PHE A 46 -4.13 -6.83 -6.42
N SER A 47 -3.51 -7.47 -7.42
CA SER A 47 -3.92 -8.79 -7.89
C SER A 47 -3.42 -9.89 -6.97
N GLU A 48 -2.20 -9.75 -6.46
CA GLU A 48 -1.57 -10.69 -5.54
C GLU A 48 -1.05 -9.99 -4.27
N GLU A 49 -0.82 -10.77 -3.20
CA GLU A 49 -0.20 -10.25 -1.97
C GLU A 49 1.21 -9.70 -2.25
N SER A 50 1.93 -10.27 -3.22
CA SER A 50 3.26 -9.82 -3.62
C SER A 50 3.26 -8.42 -4.22
N ASP A 51 2.24 -8.04 -5.00
CA ASP A 51 2.11 -6.67 -5.52
C ASP A 51 1.96 -5.65 -4.39
N LYS A 52 1.22 -6.01 -3.33
CA LYS A 52 1.07 -5.14 -2.14
C LYS A 52 2.41 -4.92 -1.46
N VAL A 53 3.17 -6.00 -1.27
CA VAL A 53 4.47 -5.97 -0.62
C VAL A 53 5.46 -5.15 -1.45
N GLU A 54 5.55 -5.39 -2.76
CA GLU A 54 6.42 -4.60 -3.64
C GLU A 54 6.08 -3.11 -3.57
N LYS A 55 4.79 -2.78 -3.61
CA LYS A 55 4.36 -1.38 -3.56
C LYS A 55 4.61 -0.73 -2.20
N HIS A 56 4.47 -1.49 -1.11
CA HIS A 56 4.80 -1.05 0.24
C HIS A 56 6.30 -0.76 0.39
N VAL A 57 7.13 -1.70 -0.07
CA VAL A 57 8.59 -1.58 -0.03
C VAL A 57 9.05 -0.37 -0.84
N GLY A 58 8.47 -0.13 -2.03
CA GLY A 58 8.81 1.03 -2.84
C GLY A 58 8.46 2.40 -2.24
N GLY A 59 7.63 2.46 -1.19
CA GLY A 59 7.34 3.68 -0.44
C GLY A 59 8.21 3.91 0.79
N LEU A 60 9.10 2.95 1.12
CA LEU A 60 10.03 3.04 2.23
C LEU A 60 11.22 3.97 1.93
N PRO A 61 11.81 4.59 2.96
CA PRO A 61 13.07 5.31 2.80
C PRO A 61 14.20 4.36 2.41
N ASP A 62 15.16 4.82 1.60
CA ASP A 62 16.33 4.05 1.16
C ASP A 62 17.09 3.37 2.31
N MET A 63 17.10 4.00 3.49
CA MET A 63 17.75 3.47 4.70
C MET A 63 17.18 2.13 5.17
N ILE A 64 15.88 1.88 4.95
CA ILE A 64 15.18 0.66 5.38
C ILE A 64 14.92 -0.26 4.18
N HIS A 65 14.80 0.33 2.99
CA HIS A 65 14.54 -0.38 1.74
C HIS A 65 15.50 -1.56 1.52
N GLY A 66 16.81 -1.34 1.69
CA GLY A 66 17.81 -2.39 1.51
C GLY A 66 17.64 -3.59 2.45
N SER A 67 17.23 -3.34 3.70
CA SER A 67 16.99 -4.41 4.68
C SER A 67 15.73 -5.21 4.36
N VAL A 68 14.65 -4.52 3.97
CA VAL A 68 13.37 -5.19 3.67
C VAL A 68 13.47 -5.99 2.37
N VAL A 69 14.11 -5.43 1.33
CA VAL A 69 14.36 -6.14 0.07
C VAL A 69 15.20 -7.41 0.29
N ALA A 70 16.21 -7.35 1.17
CA ALA A 70 17.03 -8.52 1.49
C ALA A 70 16.24 -9.64 2.17
N SER A 71 15.28 -9.29 3.02
CA SER A 71 14.41 -10.25 3.73
C SER A 71 13.37 -10.92 2.85
N LYS A 72 13.10 -10.40 1.64
CA LYS A 72 12.11 -10.93 0.69
C LYS A 72 10.79 -11.32 1.36
N PRO A 73 10.11 -10.36 2.01
CA PRO A 73 8.85 -10.62 2.68
C PRO A 73 7.83 -11.24 1.72
N LYS A 74 7.17 -12.31 2.15
CA LYS A 74 6.08 -12.93 1.38
C LYS A 74 4.74 -12.26 1.70
N THR A 75 4.66 -11.63 2.86
CA THR A 75 3.44 -11.01 3.37
C THR A 75 3.71 -9.59 3.88
N MET A 76 2.67 -8.76 3.90
CA MET A 76 2.73 -7.38 4.39
C MET A 76 3.11 -7.25 5.87
N GLN A 77 2.96 -8.31 6.68
CA GLN A 77 3.39 -8.32 8.08
C GLN A 77 4.88 -8.57 8.27
N GLU A 78 5.55 -9.13 7.25
CA GLU A 78 6.99 -9.43 7.26
C GLU A 78 7.83 -8.30 6.66
N ALA A 79 7.17 -7.35 5.99
CA ALA A 79 7.79 -6.20 5.31
C ALA A 79 8.05 -5.03 6.26
#